data_AF-A0A2P5WW10-F1
#
_entry.id   AF-A0A2P5WW10-F1
#
_cell.length_a   1.000
_cell.length_b   1.000
_cell.length_c   1.000
_cell.angle_alpha   90.00
_cell.angle_beta   90.00
_cell.angle_gamma   90.00
#
_symmetry.space_group_name_H-M   'P 1'
#
loop_
_entity.id
_entity.type
_entity.pdbx_description
1 polymer ?
#
loop_
_entity_poly.entity_id
_entity_poly.type
_entity_poly.pdbx_seq_one_letter_code
_entity_poly.pdbx_strand_id
1 'polypeptide(L)'
;MKESKKLLYHPTRLILHPVLLLTGFDKPLDTQTFLATISVLAAIALSLFLGLKGDPVPCDRCAGNGGTKCVFCEDGKMKQETGLIDCRVCKGAGLILCKKCGGSGYSKRL
;
A
#
# COMPACT_ATOMS: atom_id res chain seq x y z
N MET A 1 -14.39 -61.78 -2.75
CA MET A 1 -15.74 -61.71 -2.16
C MET A 1 -15.72 -60.70 -1.02
N LYS A 2 -16.55 -59.63 -1.12
CA LYS A 2 -16.93 -58.61 -0.10
C LYS A 2 -15.83 -57.74 0.56
N GLU A 3 -16.08 -56.52 1.03
CA GLU A 3 -16.85 -55.34 0.61
C GLU A 3 -16.49 -54.23 1.63
N SER A 4 -16.22 -53.02 1.15
CA SER A 4 -16.56 -51.70 1.72
C SER A 4 -16.37 -51.40 3.23
N LYS A 5 -15.56 -50.37 3.54
CA LYS A 5 -15.95 -49.27 4.45
C LYS A 5 -15.43 -47.91 3.96
N LYS A 6 -16.37 -46.96 3.95
CA LYS A 6 -16.32 -45.58 3.49
C LYS A 6 -15.47 -44.64 4.38
N LEU A 7 -15.02 -43.55 3.74
CA LEU A 7 -14.89 -42.16 4.22
C LEU A 7 -14.12 -41.87 5.53
N LEU A 8 -13.04 -41.11 5.38
CA LEU A 8 -12.67 -39.96 6.23
C LEU A 8 -11.60 -39.16 5.47
N TYR A 9 -11.98 -38.20 4.62
CA TYR A 9 -12.03 -36.78 4.99
C TYR A 9 -11.01 -36.44 6.07
N HIS A 10 -9.80 -36.06 5.66
CA HIS A 10 -8.91 -35.30 6.54
C HIS A 10 -8.86 -33.86 6.02
N PRO A 11 -9.53 -32.91 6.70
CA PRO A 11 -9.58 -31.53 6.28
C PRO A 11 -8.23 -30.86 6.52
N THR A 12 -7.79 -30.09 5.55
CA THR A 12 -7.21 -28.75 5.70
C THR A 12 -6.70 -28.41 7.11
N ARG A 13 -5.53 -28.93 7.49
CA ARG A 13 -4.73 -28.44 8.64
C ARG A 13 -3.74 -27.37 8.17
N LEU A 14 -4.27 -26.36 7.45
CA LEU A 14 -3.49 -25.23 6.91
C LEU A 14 -3.45 -24.04 7.87
N ILE A 15 -3.72 -24.25 9.16
CA ILE A 15 -3.80 -23.17 10.13
C ILE A 15 -3.16 -23.67 11.43
N LEU A 16 -2.18 -22.90 11.90
CA LEU A 16 -1.81 -22.72 13.31
C LEU A 16 -0.55 -23.39 13.88
N HIS A 17 0.64 -23.32 13.26
CA HIS A 17 1.88 -23.50 14.05
C HIS A 17 2.84 -22.29 13.97
N PRO A 18 2.52 -21.15 14.63
CA PRO A 18 3.52 -20.10 14.87
C PRO A 18 4.55 -20.49 15.95
N VAL A 19 4.46 -21.70 16.52
CA VAL A 19 5.25 -22.12 17.71
C VAL A 19 6.48 -22.96 17.35
N LEU A 20 6.58 -23.50 16.14
CA LEU A 20 7.72 -24.32 15.71
C LEU A 20 9.01 -23.52 15.43
N LEU A 21 8.95 -22.18 15.53
CA LEU A 21 10.07 -21.28 15.32
C LEU A 21 10.97 -21.14 16.58
N LEU A 22 10.49 -21.56 17.76
CA LEU A 22 11.21 -21.42 19.04
C LEU A 22 11.73 -22.73 19.63
N THR A 23 11.25 -23.90 19.18
CA THR A 23 11.61 -25.21 19.75
C THR A 23 12.69 -25.97 18.94
N GLY A 24 13.35 -25.29 18.00
CA GLY A 24 14.24 -25.91 17.00
C GLY A 24 15.75 -25.80 17.27
N PHE A 25 16.19 -25.56 18.50
CA PHE A 25 17.62 -25.37 18.81
C PHE A 25 18.46 -26.66 18.84
N ASP A 26 17.85 -27.85 18.71
CA ASP A 26 18.53 -29.16 18.78
C ASP A 26 18.71 -29.87 17.42
N LYS A 27 18.51 -29.19 16.28
CA LYS A 27 18.66 -29.76 14.93
C LYS A 27 19.61 -28.92 14.07
N PRO A 28 20.33 -29.53 13.09
CA PRO A 28 21.23 -28.78 12.23
C PRO A 28 20.45 -27.66 11.56
N LEU A 29 20.94 -26.43 11.74
CA LEU A 29 20.29 -25.21 11.29
C LEU A 29 20.16 -25.24 9.76
N ASP A 30 19.00 -25.68 9.30
CA ASP A 30 18.73 -25.78 7.88
C ASP A 30 18.63 -24.36 7.28
N THR A 31 19.34 -24.12 6.18
CA THR A 31 19.39 -22.82 5.49
C THR A 31 17.99 -22.29 5.21
N GLN A 32 17.03 -23.19 4.93
CA GLN A 32 15.63 -22.83 4.70
C GLN A 32 14.98 -22.18 5.93
N THR A 33 15.21 -22.73 7.13
CA THR A 33 14.66 -22.20 8.38
C THR A 33 15.29 -20.85 8.73
N PHE A 34 16.59 -20.69 8.45
CA PHE A 34 17.32 -19.45 8.67
C PHE A 34 16.79 -18.31 7.77
N LEU A 35 16.62 -18.57 6.47
CA LEU A 35 16.08 -17.58 5.52
C LEU A 35 14.62 -17.21 5.85
N ALA A 36 13.79 -18.20 6.20
CA ALA A 36 12.42 -17.96 6.63
C ALA A 36 12.40 -17.08 7.89
N THR A 37 13.24 -17.37 8.88
CA THR A 37 13.30 -16.60 10.14
C THR A 37 13.74 -15.16 9.91
N ILE A 38 14.80 -14.93 9.13
CA ILE A 38 15.28 -13.57 8.82
C ILE A 38 14.25 -12.78 8.03
N SER A 39 13.60 -13.39 7.03
CA SER A 39 12.60 -12.69 6.23
C SER A 39 11.39 -12.25 7.06
N VAL A 40 10.89 -13.11 7.94
CA VAL A 40 9.79 -12.79 8.86
C VAL A 40 10.19 -11.69 9.84
N LEU A 41 11.38 -11.80 10.45
CA LEU A 41 11.89 -10.77 11.36
C LEU A 41 12.06 -9.41 10.66
N ALA A 42 12.62 -9.40 9.45
CA ALA A 42 12.78 -8.17 8.66
C ALA A 42 11.42 -7.55 8.30
N ALA A 43 10.44 -8.35 7.89
CA ALA A 43 9.10 -7.89 7.57
C ALA A 43 8.39 -7.27 8.79
N ILE A 44 8.49 -7.92 9.96
CA ILE A 44 7.94 -7.40 11.22
C ILE A 44 8.62 -6.07 11.59
N ALA A 45 9.95 -6.02 11.54
CA ALA A 45 10.72 -4.82 11.86
C ALA A 45 10.35 -3.64 10.93
N LEU A 46 10.27 -3.87 9.62
CA LEU A 46 9.87 -2.86 8.64
C LEU A 46 8.44 -2.37 8.86
N SER A 47 7.50 -3.28 9.12
CA SER A 47 6.09 -2.93 9.37
C SER A 47 5.95 -2.03 10.60
N LEU A 48 6.66 -2.38 11.68
CA LEU A 48 6.67 -1.57 12.91
C LEU A 48 7.38 -0.23 12.71
N PHE A 49 8.52 -0.22 12.00
CA PHE A 49 9.28 1.00 11.75
C PHE A 49 8.49 2.02 10.93
N LEU A 50 7.82 1.56 9.86
CA LEU A 50 6.98 2.42 9.04
C LEU A 50 5.74 2.90 9.80
N GLY A 51 5.11 2.01 10.59
CA GLY A 51 3.96 2.37 11.42
C GLY A 51 4.29 3.40 12.51
N LEU A 52 5.49 3.34 13.09
CA LEU A 52 5.93 4.30 14.11
C LEU A 52 6.19 5.71 13.55
N LYS A 53 6.48 5.83 12.25
CA LYS A 53 6.80 7.11 11.60
C LYS A 53 5.60 8.07 11.51
N GLY A 54 4.40 7.56 11.81
CA GLY A 54 3.16 8.33 11.89
C GLY A 54 2.54 8.60 10.53
N ASP A 55 1.30 9.08 10.52
CA ASP A 55 0.58 9.38 9.29
C ASP A 55 1.13 10.65 8.59
N PRO A 56 1.09 10.70 7.25
CA PRO A 56 1.53 11.88 6.52
C PRO A 56 0.64 13.08 6.86
N VAL A 57 1.26 14.19 7.28
CA VAL A 57 0.53 15.39 7.72
C VAL A 57 -0.02 16.14 6.49
N PRO A 58 -1.33 16.42 6.44
CA PRO A 58 -1.93 17.16 5.33
C PRO A 58 -1.34 18.56 5.25
N CYS A 59 -1.11 19.05 4.03
CA CYS A 59 -0.60 20.38 3.82
C CYS A 59 -1.65 21.41 4.26
N ASP A 60 -1.30 22.17 5.29
CA ASP A 60 -2.06 23.29 5.84
C ASP A 60 -2.62 24.27 4.79
N ARG A 61 -1.86 24.60 3.74
CA ARG A 61 -2.32 25.54 2.70
C ARG A 61 -3.43 25.01 1.81
N CYS A 62 -3.51 23.71 1.57
CA CYS A 62 -4.52 23.11 0.69
C CYS A 62 -5.40 22.07 1.39
N ALA A 63 -5.25 21.92 2.71
CA ALA A 63 -5.97 20.96 3.55
C ALA A 63 -5.99 19.53 2.97
N GLY A 64 -4.85 19.05 2.46
CA GLY A 64 -4.77 17.69 1.90
C GLY A 64 -5.11 17.57 0.41
N ASN A 65 -5.74 18.58 -0.21
CA ASN A 65 -6.26 18.46 -1.58
C ASN A 65 -5.19 18.51 -2.69
N GLY A 66 -3.98 18.97 -2.37
CA GLY A 66 -2.90 19.13 -3.34
C GLY A 66 -3.07 20.33 -4.29
N GLY A 67 -4.23 20.99 -4.30
CA GLY A 67 -4.52 22.16 -5.12
C GLY A 67 -5.96 22.64 -4.97
N THR A 68 -6.40 23.51 -5.86
CA THR A 68 -7.79 23.99 -5.94
C THR A 68 -8.36 23.69 -7.32
N LYS A 69 -9.68 23.52 -7.45
CA LYS A 69 -10.31 23.35 -8.77
C LYS A 69 -9.91 24.51 -9.70
N CYS A 70 -9.54 24.19 -10.93
CA CYS A 70 -9.23 25.20 -11.94
C CYS A 70 -10.55 25.79 -12.46
N VAL A 71 -10.74 27.10 -12.27
CA VAL A 71 -11.98 27.80 -12.66
C VAL A 71 -12.11 28.03 -14.17
N PHE A 72 -11.03 27.82 -14.93
CA PHE A 72 -10.97 28.07 -16.37
C PHE A 72 -11.30 26.83 -17.20
N CYS A 73 -11.58 25.70 -16.57
CA CYS A 73 -11.86 24.46 -17.25
C CYS A 73 -12.83 23.59 -16.47
N GLU A 74 -13.35 22.60 -17.19
CA GLU A 74 -14.08 21.48 -16.62
C GLU A 74 -13.18 20.26 -16.74
N ASP A 75 -12.71 19.77 -15.60
CA ASP A 75 -11.83 18.59 -15.47
C ASP A 75 -10.63 18.60 -16.41
N GLY A 76 -9.98 19.77 -16.51
CA GLY A 76 -8.77 19.94 -17.31
C GLY A 76 -9.02 20.30 -18.76
N LYS A 77 -10.28 20.33 -19.21
CA LYS A 77 -10.65 20.65 -20.58
C LYS A 77 -11.38 21.99 -20.68
N MET A 78 -11.06 22.77 -21.69
CA MET A 78 -11.75 24.05 -21.97
C MET A 78 -12.33 24.05 -23.38
N LYS A 79 -13.54 24.59 -23.54
CA LYS A 79 -14.18 24.75 -24.84
C LYS A 79 -13.54 25.91 -25.59
N GLN A 80 -13.16 25.65 -26.85
CA GLN A 80 -12.82 26.65 -27.84
C GLN A 80 -13.70 26.45 -29.08
N GLU A 81 -13.68 27.44 -29.96
CA GLU A 81 -14.42 27.46 -31.23
C GLU A 81 -14.09 26.24 -32.09
N THR A 82 -12.87 25.72 -31.97
CA THR A 82 -12.33 24.55 -32.68
C THR A 82 -12.61 23.22 -32.00
N GLY A 83 -13.25 23.22 -30.81
CA GLY A 83 -13.56 22.02 -30.04
C GLY A 83 -13.07 22.05 -28.59
N LEU A 84 -12.89 20.86 -28.00
CA LEU A 84 -12.46 20.71 -26.61
C LEU A 84 -10.94 20.49 -26.55
N ILE A 85 -10.21 21.40 -25.90
CA ILE A 85 -8.75 21.31 -25.76
C ILE A 85 -8.33 21.22 -24.29
N ASP A 86 -7.07 20.84 -24.05
CA ASP A 86 -6.49 20.94 -22.72
C ASP A 86 -6.45 22.39 -22.23
N CYS A 87 -6.84 22.57 -20.98
CA CYS A 87 -6.81 23.85 -20.31
C CYS A 87 -5.36 24.33 -20.21
N ARG A 88 -5.09 25.51 -20.77
CA ARG A 88 -3.74 26.09 -20.80
C ARG A 88 -3.24 26.49 -19.41
N VAL A 89 -4.16 26.77 -18.48
CA VAL A 89 -3.84 27.22 -17.11
C VAL A 89 -3.36 26.06 -16.25
N CYS A 90 -4.18 25.00 -16.13
CA CYS A 90 -3.82 23.82 -15.34
C CYS A 90 -3.10 22.74 -16.15
N LYS A 91 -2.84 22.97 -17.44
CA LYS A 91 -2.23 22.02 -18.38
C LYS A 91 -2.93 20.66 -18.41
N GLY A 92 -4.26 20.67 -18.41
CA GLY A 92 -5.06 19.44 -18.39
C GLY A 92 -5.29 18.78 -17.02
N ALA A 93 -4.69 19.29 -15.93
CA ALA A 93 -4.82 18.65 -14.61
C ALA A 93 -6.18 18.83 -13.91
N GLY A 94 -7.01 19.78 -14.35
CA GLY A 94 -8.29 20.13 -13.72
C GLY A 94 -8.19 20.90 -12.39
N LEU A 95 -6.98 21.09 -11.87
CA LEU A 95 -6.70 21.81 -10.64
C LEU A 95 -5.45 22.67 -10.74
N ILE A 96 -5.44 23.78 -10.00
CA ILE A 96 -4.26 24.61 -9.79
C ILE A 96 -3.48 24.01 -8.61
N LEU A 97 -2.29 23.51 -8.90
CA LEU A 97 -1.45 22.82 -7.91
C LEU A 97 -1.06 23.77 -6.76
N CYS A 98 -1.16 23.27 -5.53
CA CYS A 98 -0.70 23.98 -4.36
C CYS A 98 0.82 24.09 -4.40
N LYS A 99 1.33 25.33 -4.52
CA LYS A 99 2.77 25.60 -4.59
C LYS A 99 3.54 25.13 -3.35
N LYS A 100 2.91 25.11 -2.16
CA LYS A 100 3.60 24.74 -0.91
C LYS A 100 3.97 23.27 -0.86
N CYS A 101 3.07 22.38 -1.28
CA CYS A 101 3.30 20.94 -1.29
C CYS A 101 3.62 20.38 -2.69
N GLY A 102 3.68 21.24 -3.71
CA GLY A 102 3.94 20.84 -5.09
C GLY A 102 2.91 19.87 -5.66
N GLY A 103 1.64 19.97 -5.23
CA GLY A 103 0.59 19.06 -5.69
C GLY A 103 0.34 17.83 -4.82
N SER A 104 1.22 17.49 -3.88
CA SER A 104 1.11 16.21 -3.14
C SER A 104 -0.06 16.14 -2.16
N GLY A 105 -0.54 17.28 -1.66
CA GLY A 105 -1.49 17.34 -0.55
C GLY A 105 -0.85 17.19 0.83
N TYR A 106 0.45 16.90 0.94
CA TYR A 106 1.11 16.63 2.24
C TYR A 106 2.32 17.53 2.47
N SER A 107 2.50 17.98 3.71
CA SER A 107 3.62 18.87 4.09
C SER A 107 4.93 18.13 4.35
N LYS A 108 4.86 16.83 4.67
CA LYS A 108 6.02 15.95 4.83
C LYS A 108 5.70 14.64 4.12
N ARG A 109 6.63 14.17 3.28
CA ARG A 109 6.60 12.80 2.75
C ARG A 109 7.25 11.88 3.80
N LEU A 110 6.68 10.69 4.00
CA LEU A 110 7.25 9.62 4.82
C LEU A 110 8.64 9.22 4.32
#